data_AF-A0A2E7FZ98-F1
#
_entry.id   AF-A0A2E7FZ98-F1
#
_cell.length_a   1.000
_cell.length_b   1.000
_cell.length_c   1.000
_cell.angle_alpha   90.00
_cell.angle_beta   90.00
_cell.angle_gamma   90.00
#
_symmetry.space_group_name_H-M   'P 1'
#
loop_
_entity.id
_entity.type
_entity.pdbx_description
1 polymer ?
#
loop_
_entity_poly.entity_id
_entity_poly.type
_entity_poly.pdbx_seq_one_letter_code
_entity_poly.pdbx_strand_id
1 'polypeptide(L)'
;MVTIECPHCDADIELEEGDFGLFECPYCEEEFTWGNDDDYTINIMPADNFSFSDLRHFIPILIFIGVVCGIGLVWYIITAAYGEGMSAFSQ
;
A
#
# COMPACT_ATOMS: atom_id res chain seq x y z
N MET A 1 -10.93 15.54 27.92
CA MET A 1 -10.96 15.49 26.44
C MET A 1 -9.73 16.22 25.95
N VAL A 2 -8.83 15.51 25.28
CA VAL A 2 -7.58 16.05 24.74
C VAL A 2 -7.71 16.15 23.23
N THR A 3 -7.37 17.32 22.68
CA THR A 3 -7.25 17.49 21.25
C THR A 3 -5.87 17.03 20.83
N ILE A 4 -5.82 16.05 19.94
CA ILE A 4 -4.57 15.54 19.36
C ILE A 4 -4.62 15.75 17.86
N GLU A 5 -3.45 15.91 17.26
CA GLU A 5 -3.31 15.97 15.81
C GLU A 5 -3.19 14.54 15.29
N CYS A 6 -4.04 14.17 14.33
CA CYS A 6 -3.97 12.86 13.70
C CYS A 6 -2.67 12.74 12.90
N PRO A 7 -1.82 11.72 13.14
CA PRO A 7 -0.52 11.58 12.46
C PRO A 7 -0.62 11.27 10.96
N HIS A 8 -1.83 11.05 10.45
CA HIS A 8 -2.09 10.70 9.06
C HIS A 8 -2.64 11.85 8.20
N CYS A 9 -3.41 12.76 8.80
CA CYS A 9 -4.12 13.81 8.05
C CYS A 9 -3.97 15.20 8.67
N ASP A 10 -3.13 15.34 9.70
CA ASP A 10 -2.87 16.59 10.43
C ASP A 10 -4.17 17.26 10.93
N ALA A 11 -5.24 16.48 11.07
CA ALA A 11 -6.54 16.96 11.52
C ALA A 11 -6.63 16.83 13.04
N ASP A 12 -7.14 17.88 13.69
CA ASP A 12 -7.42 17.89 15.11
C ASP A 12 -8.60 16.96 15.45
N ILE A 13 -8.33 15.94 16.27
CA ILE A 13 -9.33 14.99 16.77
C ILE A 13 -9.44 15.10 18.29
N GLU A 14 -10.67 14.98 18.79
CA GLU A 14 -10.97 15.03 20.22
C GLU A 14 -11.03 13.61 20.79
N LEU A 15 -10.08 13.27 21.65
CA LEU A 15 -10.04 11.99 22.36
C LEU A 15 -10.36 12.18 23.84
N GLU A 16 -10.80 11.11 24.51
CA GLU A 16 -11.00 11.15 25.95
C GLU A 16 -9.63 11.18 26.67
N GLU A 17 -9.54 11.94 27.76
CA GLU A 17 -8.28 12.02 28.52
C GLU A 17 -8.07 10.70 29.26
N GLY A 18 -6.96 10.02 28.98
CA GLY A 18 -6.64 8.71 29.58
C GLY A 18 -7.14 7.52 28.76
N ASP A 19 -7.62 7.75 27.54
CA ASP A 19 -7.86 6.70 26.55
C ASP A 19 -6.52 6.30 25.90
N PHE A 20 -6.24 4.99 25.84
CA PHE A 20 -5.00 4.45 25.31
C PHE A 20 -5.28 3.17 24.51
N GLY A 21 -4.61 3.00 23.37
CA GLY A 21 -4.85 1.88 22.46
C GLY A 21 -4.90 2.32 20.99
N LEU A 22 -5.63 1.54 20.18
CA LEU A 22 -5.85 1.80 18.76
C LEU A 22 -7.12 2.64 18.59
N PHE A 23 -7.01 3.78 17.92
CA PHE A 23 -8.13 4.69 17.62
C PHE A 23 -8.27 4.88 16.12
N GLU A 24 -9.51 5.02 15.66
CA GLU A 24 -9.82 5.32 14.27
C GLU A 24 -10.08 6.83 14.13
N CYS A 25 -9.40 7.47 13.17
CA CYS A 25 -9.60 8.89 12.90
C CYS A 25 -10.91 9.10 12.11
N PRO A 26 -11.84 9.96 12.56
CA PRO A 26 -13.11 10.21 11.86
C PRO A 26 -12.97 10.99 10.54
N TYR A 27 -11.79 11.54 10.25
CA TYR A 27 -11.55 12.34 9.03
C TYR A 27 -10.91 11.54 7.90
N CYS A 28 -9.97 10.65 8.22
CA CYS A 28 -9.29 9.80 7.24
C CYS A 28 -9.65 8.32 7.33
N GLU A 29 -10.45 7.92 8.33
CA GLU A 29 -10.85 6.53 8.57
C GLU A 29 -9.64 5.58 8.75
N GLU A 30 -8.52 6.14 9.24
CA GLU A 30 -7.29 5.38 9.50
C GLU A 30 -7.08 5.12 10.99
N GLU A 31 -6.49 3.97 11.28
CA GLU A 31 -6.18 3.49 12.61
C GLU A 31 -4.81 4.00 13.07
N PHE A 32 -4.72 4.53 14.28
CA PHE A 32 -3.47 4.97 14.89
C PHE A 32 -3.41 4.61 16.38
N THR A 33 -2.20 4.47 16.92
CA THR A 33 -1.98 4.19 18.34
C THR A 33 -1.85 5.47 19.16
N TRP A 34 -2.56 5.56 20.28
CA TRP A 34 -2.50 6.68 21.23
C TRP A 34 -2.24 6.18 22.65
N GLY A 35 -1.44 6.92 23.43
CA GLY A 35 -1.29 6.67 24.87
C GLY A 35 -0.39 5.49 25.30
N ASN A 36 0.54 5.03 24.46
CA ASN A 36 1.58 4.09 24.91
C ASN A 36 2.85 4.86 25.34
N ASP A 37 2.96 5.11 26.64
CA ASP A 37 4.17 5.63 27.31
C ASP A 37 4.99 4.48 27.94
N ASP A 38 5.00 3.29 27.33
CA ASP A 38 5.80 2.15 27.77
C ASP A 38 6.95 1.86 26.79
N ASP A 39 8.01 2.65 26.98
CA ASP A 39 9.39 2.23 26.73
C ASP A 39 9.65 0.88 27.42
N TYR A 40 9.49 -0.23 26.69
CA TYR A 40 10.26 -1.49 26.75
C TYR A 40 9.41 -2.67 26.20
N THR A 41 9.63 -3.12 24.96
CA THR A 41 10.23 -4.44 24.63
C THR A 41 9.92 -4.99 23.25
N ILE A 42 11.02 -5.43 22.63
CA ILE A 42 11.16 -6.11 21.34
C ILE A 42 10.76 -5.23 20.16
N ASN A 43 11.78 -4.74 19.45
CA ASN A 43 11.72 -4.35 18.06
C ASN A 43 11.33 -5.56 17.19
N ILE A 44 10.13 -6.10 17.37
CA ILE A 44 9.39 -6.66 16.26
C ILE A 44 8.87 -5.40 15.61
N MET A 45 9.57 -4.90 14.57
CA MET A 45 8.92 -4.04 13.60
C MET A 45 7.57 -4.72 13.31
N PRO A 46 6.42 -4.14 13.68
CA PRO A 46 5.16 -4.67 13.20
C PRO A 46 5.29 -4.61 11.67
N ALA A 47 5.39 -5.79 11.08
CA ALA A 47 5.68 -5.98 9.68
C ALA A 47 4.40 -5.71 8.88
N ASP A 48 3.80 -4.54 9.07
CA ASP A 48 2.57 -4.08 8.45
C ASP A 48 2.14 -2.69 8.93
N ASN A 49 3.07 -1.76 9.22
CA ASN A 49 2.76 -0.34 9.04
C ASN A 49 2.81 0.03 7.54
N PHE A 50 2.13 -0.76 6.70
CA PHE A 50 1.78 -0.33 5.36
C PHE A 50 0.62 0.66 5.52
N SER A 51 0.96 1.95 5.63
CA SER A 51 -0.02 3.04 5.62
C SER A 51 -0.94 2.86 4.41
N PHE A 52 -2.20 2.52 4.69
CA PHE A 52 -3.22 2.22 3.69
C PHE A 52 -3.68 3.47 2.94
N SER A 53 -3.50 4.67 3.50
CA SER A 53 -3.82 5.94 2.82
C SER A 53 -3.04 6.13 1.52
N ASP A 54 -1.80 5.66 1.45
CA ASP A 54 -1.00 5.73 0.22
C ASP A 54 -1.35 4.59 -0.76
N LEU A 55 -1.82 3.44 -0.26
CA LEU A 55 -2.13 2.25 -1.08
C LEU A 55 -3.20 2.55 -2.14
N ARG A 56 -4.17 3.42 -1.84
CA ARG A 56 -5.24 3.82 -2.78
C ARG A 56 -4.71 4.46 -4.06
N HIS A 57 -3.56 5.14 -4.02
CA HIS A 57 -2.90 5.68 -5.22
C HIS A 57 -1.95 4.67 -5.87
N PHE A 58 -1.43 3.70 -5.12
CA PHE A 58 -0.60 2.62 -5.65
C PHE A 58 -1.39 1.51 -6.37
N ILE A 59 -2.65 1.25 -5.99
CA ILE A 59 -3.52 0.28 -6.68
C ILE A 59 -3.62 0.54 -8.20
N PRO A 60 -3.94 1.75 -8.70
CA PRO A 60 -4.01 1.98 -10.15
C PRO A 60 -2.64 1.84 -10.83
N ILE A 61 -1.55 2.19 -10.14
CA ILE A 61 -0.18 2.06 -10.67
C ILE A 61 0.20 0.58 -10.82
N LEU A 62 -0.10 -0.25 -9.82
CA LEU A 62 0.16 -1.70 -9.88
C LEU A 62 -0.64 -2.38 -11.00
N ILE A 63 -1.92 -2.01 -11.15
CA ILE A 63 -2.76 -2.50 -12.25
C ILE A 63 -2.17 -2.08 -13.59
N PHE A 64 -1.74 -0.83 -13.73
CA PHE A 64 -1.14 -0.33 -14.96
C PHE A 64 0.16 -1.08 -15.30
N ILE A 65 1.04 -1.30 -14.32
CA ILE A 65 2.27 -2.08 -14.50
C ILE A 65 1.94 -3.52 -14.93
N GLY A 66 0.96 -4.15 -14.29
CA GLY A 66 0.50 -5.50 -14.64
C GLY A 66 -0.01 -5.58 -16.08
N VAL A 67 -0.82 -4.60 -16.51
CA VAL A 67 -1.35 -4.51 -17.89
C VAL A 67 -0.22 -4.31 -18.90
N VAL A 68 0.71 -3.39 -18.66
CA VAL A 68 1.85 -3.13 -19.55
C VAL A 68 2.74 -4.37 -19.66
N CYS A 69 3.02 -5.04 -18.53
CA CYS A 69 3.82 -6.26 -18.51
C CYS A 69 3.10 -7.39 -19.28
N GLY A 70 1.80 -7.57 -19.06
CA GLY A 70 0.99 -8.56 -19.78
C GLY A 70 0.95 -8.32 -21.29
N ILE A 71 0.76 -7.07 -21.71
CA ILE A 71 0.82 -6.68 -23.13
C ILE A 71 2.20 -7.00 -23.70
N GLY A 72 3.28 -6.62 -23.01
CA GLY A 72 4.65 -6.91 -23.44
C GLY A 72 4.93 -8.41 -23.59
N LEU A 73 4.45 -9.24 -22.66
CA LEU A 73 4.57 -10.69 -22.77
C LEU A 73 3.80 -11.25 -23.97
N VAL A 74 2.58 -10.78 -24.20
CA VAL A 74 1.78 -11.18 -25.37
C VAL A 74 2.50 -10.81 -26.66
N TRP A 75 3.01 -9.58 -26.77
CA TRP A 75 3.81 -9.15 -27.93
C TRP A 75 5.07 -10.01 -28.11
N TYR A 76 5.79 -10.29 -27.03
CA TYR A 76 6.98 -11.12 -27.06
C TYR A 76 6.67 -12.53 -27.59
N ILE A 77 5.63 -13.19 -27.07
CA ILE A 77 5.17 -14.51 -27.53
C ILE A 77 4.80 -14.47 -29.01
N ILE A 78 4.08 -13.44 -29.46
CA ILE A 78 3.71 -13.27 -30.86
C ILE A 78 4.97 -13.15 -31.74
N THR A 79 5.93 -12.30 -31.36
CA THR A 79 7.18 -12.16 -32.12
C THR A 79 8.02 -13.44 -32.13
N ALA A 80 8.05 -14.17 -31.02
CA ALA A 80 8.71 -15.47 -30.93
C ALA A 80 8.06 -16.49 -31.87
N ALA A 81 6.73 -16.57 -31.88
CA ALA A 81 5.98 -17.44 -32.79
C ALA A 81 6.21 -17.08 -34.27
N TYR A 82 6.30 -15.80 -34.61
CA TYR A 82 6.67 -15.38 -35.96
C TYR A 82 8.14 -15.70 -36.31
N GLY A 83 9.04 -15.63 -35.33
CA GLY A 83 10.43 -16.06 -35.48
C GLY A 83 10.56 -17.55 -35.78
N GLU A 84 9.76 -18.38 -35.11
CA GLU A 84 9.66 -19.82 -35.35
C GLU A 84 8.92 -20.16 -36.66
N GLY A 85 8.00 -19.31 -37.12
CA GLY A 85 7.31 -19.48 -38.40
C GLY A 85 8.20 -19.24 -39.63
N MET A 86 9.24 -18.41 -39.51
CA MET A 86 10.17 -18.11 -40.61
C MET A 86 11.28 -19.16 -40.79
N SER A 87 11.61 -19.95 -39.76
CA SER A 87 12.61 -21.02 -39.87
C SER A 87 12.10 -22.25 -40.62
N ALA A 88 10.79 -22.39 -40.82
CA ALA A 88 10.17 -23.51 -41.52
C ALA A 88 9.93 -23.28 -43.03
N PHE A 89 10.12 -22.07 -43.55
CA PHE A 89 9.92 -21.74 -44.99
C PHE A 89 11.22 -21.71 -45.80
N SER A 90 12.38 -21.96 -45.18
CA SER A 90 13.68 -21.99 -45.87
C SER A 90 14.25 -23.40 -46.11
N GLN A 91 13.42 -24.44 -46.12
CA GLN A 91 13.82 -25.76 -46.63
C GLN A 91 12.78 -26.35 -47.57
#